data_AF-A0A2G5VTS6-F1
#
_entry.id   AF-A0A2G5VTS6-F1
#
_cell.length_a   1.000
_cell.length_b   1.000
_cell.length_c   1.000
_cell.angle_alpha   90.00
_cell.angle_beta   90.00
_cell.angle_gamma   90.00
#
_symmetry.space_group_name_H-M   'P 1'
#
loop_
_entity.id
_entity.type
_entity.pdbx_description
1 polymer ?
#
loop_
_entity_poly.entity_id
_entity_poly.type
_entity_poly.pdbx_seq_one_letter_code
_entity_poly.pdbx_strand_id
1 'polypeptide(L)'
;MEACFKQRRCARRPVCPRSTSTWPVVSSLDGYNIRKFRDFVQCLIEKRNFGNMVQDLLMERVARIPFEMNDKNLNCSSMAIYATNPSMLQEKSFLNIFSLFLKLLFSLNKQLKFVVYVSKFSIKMPKVRQFSVHEVENNGKISISIVFDEIVTHITTDIGSNLVKIERSGNSEKSETGDIHQIASNICNEFIENGILESKLFQIDCTKIPVPSNLQKIHCNQFSSAFLGDQKVIRWLEKLDGTVEILKLTENGVIKGLGKMEQLKNVTKELIAVGCDISDEELENLRKDYCSLVLNSEKLTEKGVKRALENYLEQPQKSGNVFDIRFKASSANFDKNDLFKGLMKAEITWKQYFSFKISYSLNSGAILEYDGFYFNLKNGLHSVKIMIPMDWKPRLRDGNTL
;
A
#
# COMPACT_ATOMS: atom_id res chain seq x y z
N MET A 1 -13.64 -30.09 -63.00
CA MET A 1 -12.57 -29.75 -63.95
C MET A 1 -12.17 -28.31 -63.73
N GLU A 2 -10.91 -28.13 -63.32
CA GLU A 2 -9.94 -27.09 -63.73
C GLU A 2 -10.44 -25.99 -64.68
N ALA A 3 -9.89 -24.78 -64.70
CA ALA A 3 -8.88 -24.10 -63.90
C ALA A 3 -8.87 -22.63 -64.36
N CYS A 4 -8.29 -21.82 -63.49
CA CYS A 4 -8.07 -20.38 -63.54
C CYS A 4 -7.00 -19.97 -64.59
N PHE A 5 -7.16 -18.84 -65.28
CA PHE A 5 -6.06 -17.97 -65.78
C PHE A 5 -6.63 -16.54 -65.98
N LYS A 6 -6.33 -15.55 -65.12
CA LYS A 6 -5.20 -14.57 -65.16
C LYS A 6 -5.04 -13.88 -66.54
N GLN A 7 -4.86 -12.57 -66.72
CA GLN A 7 -4.62 -11.43 -65.82
C GLN A 7 -4.72 -10.10 -66.61
N ARG A 8 -5.24 -9.08 -65.93
CA ARG A 8 -4.79 -7.66 -65.88
C ARG A 8 -4.85 -6.79 -67.16
N ARG A 9 -5.62 -5.69 -67.05
CA ARG A 9 -5.07 -4.35 -66.72
C ARG A 9 -6.15 -3.43 -66.14
N CYS A 10 -5.83 -2.90 -64.96
CA CYS A 10 -6.30 -1.64 -64.35
C CYS A 10 -7.79 -1.27 -64.42
N ALA A 11 -8.60 -1.93 -63.59
CA ALA A 11 -9.93 -1.46 -63.21
C ALA A 11 -9.83 -0.38 -62.12
N ARG A 12 -10.19 0.87 -62.44
CA ARG A 12 -10.63 1.85 -61.44
C ARG A 12 -12.07 1.49 -61.07
N ARG A 13 -12.23 0.77 -59.94
CA ARG A 13 -13.55 0.49 -59.37
C ARG A 13 -14.25 1.79 -58.96
N PRO A 14 -15.58 1.91 -59.20
CA PRO A 14 -16.42 2.89 -58.55
C PRO A 14 -16.83 2.34 -57.18
N VAL A 15 -16.65 3.11 -56.11
CA VAL A 15 -17.27 2.81 -54.82
C VAL A 15 -17.67 4.14 -54.19
N CYS A 16 -18.96 4.23 -53.83
CA CYS A 16 -19.54 5.31 -53.04
C CYS A 16 -18.62 5.73 -51.89
N PRO A 17 -18.64 7.00 -51.44
CA PRO A 17 -17.95 7.38 -50.23
C PRO A 17 -18.60 6.66 -49.02
N ARG A 18 -18.03 5.51 -48.65
CA ARG A 18 -18.09 5.02 -47.27
C ARG A 18 -17.04 5.79 -46.49
N SER A 19 -17.48 6.79 -45.77
CA SER A 19 -16.92 7.09 -44.44
C SER A 19 -18.01 7.70 -43.57
N THR A 20 -19.02 6.90 -43.20
CA THR A 20 -19.55 7.03 -41.84
C THR A 20 -18.40 6.64 -40.94
N SER A 21 -17.60 7.62 -40.53
CA SER A 21 -16.68 7.43 -39.41
C SER A 21 -17.55 7.16 -38.20
N THR A 22 -17.84 5.90 -37.93
CA THR A 22 -18.22 5.44 -36.60
C THR A 22 -17.08 5.83 -35.70
N TRP A 23 -17.25 6.93 -34.97
CA TRP A 23 -16.33 7.31 -33.92
C TRP A 23 -16.38 6.21 -32.86
N PRO A 24 -15.22 5.74 -32.36
CA PRO A 24 -15.22 4.76 -31.29
C PRO A 24 -15.97 5.36 -30.10
N VAL A 25 -17.00 4.64 -29.64
CA VAL A 25 -17.67 4.93 -28.37
C VAL A 25 -16.62 4.69 -27.28
N VAL A 26 -16.06 5.77 -26.74
CA VAL A 26 -15.13 5.68 -25.62
C VAL A 26 -15.96 5.67 -24.34
N SER A 27 -16.01 4.53 -23.67
CA SER A 27 -16.73 4.33 -22.40
C SER A 27 -15.97 4.90 -21.18
N SER A 28 -14.94 5.71 -21.41
CA SER A 28 -14.12 6.39 -20.41
C SER A 28 -13.52 7.66 -21.04
N LEU A 29 -13.37 8.75 -20.28
CA LEU A 29 -12.68 9.97 -20.73
C LEU A 29 -11.14 9.84 -20.69
N ASP A 30 -10.61 8.65 -20.37
CA ASP A 30 -9.17 8.38 -20.46
C ASP A 30 -8.70 8.55 -21.91
N GLY A 31 -7.94 9.64 -22.15
CA GLY A 31 -7.37 9.98 -23.46
C GLY A 31 -7.93 11.25 -24.11
N TYR A 32 -8.89 11.95 -23.50
CA TYR A 32 -9.28 13.30 -23.97
C TYR A 32 -8.27 14.35 -23.49
N ASN A 33 -7.39 14.80 -24.39
CA ASN A 33 -6.48 15.92 -24.10
C ASN A 33 -7.24 17.26 -24.18
N ILE A 34 -6.94 18.17 -23.25
CA ILE A 34 -7.44 19.55 -23.11
C ILE A 34 -7.61 20.30 -24.44
N ARG A 35 -6.71 20.09 -25.41
CA ARG A 35 -6.83 20.67 -26.77
C ARG A 35 -8.13 20.29 -27.47
N LYS A 36 -8.54 19.01 -27.42
CA LYS A 36 -9.76 18.53 -28.10
C LYS A 36 -11.04 19.09 -27.48
N PHE A 37 -11.05 19.28 -26.16
CA PHE A 37 -12.18 19.93 -25.47
C PHE A 37 -12.26 21.42 -25.81
N ARG A 38 -11.11 22.10 -25.86
CA ARG A 38 -11.02 23.51 -26.30
C ARG A 38 -11.54 23.69 -27.72
N ASP A 39 -11.10 22.83 -28.65
CA ASP A 39 -11.50 22.93 -30.06
C ASP A 39 -12.99 22.60 -30.26
N PHE A 40 -13.56 21.70 -29.45
CA PHE A 40 -15.00 21.46 -29.41
C PHE A 40 -15.79 22.69 -28.96
N VAL A 41 -15.39 23.32 -27.85
CA VAL A 41 -16.05 24.54 -27.35
C VAL A 41 -15.92 25.69 -28.34
N GLN A 42 -14.75 25.84 -28.98
CA GLN A 42 -14.51 26.87 -30.00
C GLN A 42 -15.40 26.67 -31.24
N CYS A 43 -15.52 25.43 -31.71
CA CYS A 43 -16.39 25.07 -32.84
C CYS A 43 -17.88 25.34 -32.55
N LEU A 44 -18.32 25.16 -31.30
CA LEU A 44 -19.69 25.49 -30.87
C LEU A 44 -19.93 27.01 -30.87
N ILE A 45 -18.95 27.80 -30.44
CA ILE A 45 -19.03 29.27 -30.45
C ILE A 45 -19.12 29.80 -31.88
N GLU A 46 -18.35 29.21 -32.80
CA GLU A 46 -18.29 29.64 -34.21
C GLU A 46 -19.60 29.38 -34.98
N LYS A 47 -20.36 28.33 -34.63
CA LYS A 47 -21.57 27.93 -35.37
C LYS A 47 -22.83 28.76 -35.04
N ARG A 48 -22.81 29.66 -34.04
CA ARG A 48 -23.89 30.59 -33.65
C ARG A 48 -25.33 30.03 -33.51
N ASN A 49 -25.55 28.72 -33.53
CA ASN A 49 -26.84 28.07 -33.39
C ASN A 49 -27.03 27.52 -31.96
N PHE A 50 -27.24 28.43 -31.01
CA PHE A 50 -27.31 28.11 -29.57
C PHE A 50 -28.66 27.56 -29.10
N GLY A 51 -29.72 27.64 -29.93
CA GLY A 51 -31.06 27.17 -29.58
C GLY A 51 -31.19 25.64 -29.43
N ASN A 52 -30.41 24.89 -30.21
CA ASN A 52 -30.43 23.41 -30.18
C ASN A 52 -29.33 22.81 -29.29
N MET A 53 -28.54 23.66 -28.62
CA MET A 53 -27.30 23.25 -27.94
C MET A 53 -27.54 22.27 -26.77
N VAL A 54 -28.66 22.42 -26.05
CA VAL A 54 -29.03 21.51 -24.97
C VAL A 54 -29.55 20.18 -25.53
N GLN A 55 -30.24 20.22 -26.67
CA GLN A 55 -30.81 19.03 -27.31
C GLN A 55 -29.71 18.19 -27.97
N ASP A 56 -28.70 18.83 -28.58
CA ASP A 56 -27.55 18.15 -29.19
C ASP A 56 -26.60 17.58 -28.14
N LEU A 57 -26.39 18.26 -26.99
CA LEU A 57 -25.65 17.72 -25.85
C LEU A 57 -26.35 16.52 -25.18
N LEU A 58 -27.67 16.44 -25.27
CA LEU A 58 -28.47 15.36 -24.67
C LEU A 58 -28.70 14.18 -25.63
N MET A 59 -28.71 14.40 -26.95
CA MET A 59 -29.09 13.39 -27.95
C MET A 59 -27.90 12.75 -28.69
N GLU A 60 -26.75 13.40 -28.80
CA GLU A 60 -25.55 12.70 -29.29
C GLU A 60 -24.85 11.95 -28.15
N ARG A 61 -24.57 10.66 -28.39
CA ARG A 61 -23.92 9.72 -27.45
C ARG A 61 -22.44 10.04 -27.19
N VAL A 62 -22.13 11.28 -26.84
CA VAL A 62 -20.79 11.78 -26.54
C VAL A 62 -20.73 12.05 -25.04
N ALA A 63 -20.09 11.12 -24.31
CA ALA A 63 -19.81 11.17 -22.89
C ALA A 63 -21.04 11.40 -21.97
N ARG A 64 -21.55 10.30 -21.38
CA ARG A 64 -22.45 10.40 -20.23
C ARG A 64 -21.71 11.06 -19.06
N ILE A 65 -21.84 12.37 -18.92
CA ILE A 65 -21.72 13.04 -17.62
C ILE A 65 -23.04 12.71 -16.90
N PRO A 66 -23.04 12.02 -15.74
CA PRO A 66 -24.27 11.70 -15.07
C PRO A 66 -24.93 12.99 -14.56
N PHE A 67 -26.14 13.26 -15.02
CA PHE A 67 -27.03 14.29 -14.48
C PHE A 67 -28.22 13.59 -13.84
N GLU A 68 -28.53 13.89 -12.58
CA GLU A 68 -29.84 13.60 -11.98
C GLU A 68 -30.68 14.89 -12.03
N MET A 69 -31.84 14.84 -12.69
CA MET A 69 -32.87 15.85 -12.53
C MET A 69 -33.92 15.32 -11.55
N ASN A 70 -34.05 15.97 -10.38
CA ASN A 70 -35.17 15.71 -9.48
C ASN A 70 -36.36 16.54 -9.94
N ASP A 71 -37.24 15.89 -10.70
CA ASP A 71 -38.35 16.52 -11.38
C ASP A 71 -39.59 16.60 -10.47
N LYS A 72 -39.60 17.60 -9.57
CA LYS A 72 -40.82 18.03 -8.84
C LYS A 72 -40.80 19.54 -8.60
N ASN A 73 -40.83 20.34 -9.68
CA ASN A 73 -41.54 21.63 -9.80
C ASN A 73 -41.05 22.41 -11.03
N LEU A 74 -41.93 22.55 -12.02
CA LEU A 74 -41.68 23.10 -13.37
C LEU A 74 -41.45 24.63 -13.46
N ASN A 75 -41.06 25.32 -12.39
CA ASN A 75 -40.87 26.78 -12.40
C ASN A 75 -39.47 27.28 -12.01
N CYS A 76 -38.48 26.40 -11.89
CA CYS A 76 -37.07 26.78 -11.75
C CYS A 76 -36.18 25.71 -12.39
N SER A 77 -35.63 26.00 -13.57
CA SER A 77 -34.61 25.15 -14.18
C SER A 77 -33.30 25.33 -13.43
N SER A 78 -33.01 24.47 -12.45
CA SER A 78 -31.70 24.39 -11.82
C SER A 78 -30.81 23.45 -12.64
N MET A 79 -29.64 23.94 -13.04
CA MET A 79 -28.62 23.16 -13.73
C MET A 79 -27.47 22.88 -12.74
N ALA A 80 -27.18 21.62 -12.48
CA ALA A 80 -26.04 21.18 -11.69
C ALA A 80 -24.97 20.60 -12.62
N ILE A 81 -23.72 21.08 -12.52
CA ILE A 81 -22.59 20.60 -13.30
C ILE A 81 -21.64 19.86 -12.36
N TYR A 82 -21.41 18.57 -12.61
CA TYR A 82 -20.47 17.75 -11.85
C TYR A 82 -19.19 17.52 -12.68
N ALA A 83 -18.03 17.89 -12.15
CA ALA A 83 -16.73 17.56 -12.72
C ALA A 83 -16.25 16.25 -12.12
N THR A 84 -16.15 15.19 -12.92
CA THR A 84 -15.83 13.83 -12.44
C THR A 84 -14.35 13.49 -12.46
N ASN A 85 -13.46 14.37 -12.96
CA ASN A 85 -12.02 14.13 -13.01
C ASN A 85 -11.21 15.22 -12.27
N PRO A 86 -10.56 14.90 -11.12
CA PRO A 86 -9.83 15.87 -10.30
C PRO A 86 -8.63 16.53 -10.99
N SER A 87 -8.01 15.86 -11.96
CA SER A 87 -6.81 16.36 -12.67
C SER A 87 -7.11 17.58 -13.55
N MET A 88 -8.32 17.71 -14.08
CA MET A 88 -8.71 18.87 -14.89
C MET A 88 -8.94 20.15 -14.07
N LEU A 89 -9.27 20.02 -12.78
CA LEU A 89 -9.52 21.16 -11.89
C LEU A 89 -8.24 21.84 -11.37
N GLN A 90 -7.07 21.21 -11.55
CA GLN A 90 -5.78 21.76 -11.12
C GLN A 90 -5.12 22.64 -12.20
N GLU A 91 -5.59 22.58 -13.44
CA GLU A 91 -5.07 23.41 -14.51
C GLU A 91 -5.73 24.79 -14.51
N LYS A 92 -4.91 25.83 -14.30
CA LYS A 92 -5.31 27.25 -14.35
C LYS A 92 -6.03 27.61 -15.66
N SER A 93 -5.68 26.94 -16.76
CA SER A 93 -6.33 26.99 -18.08
C SER A 93 -7.79 26.56 -18.04
N PHE A 94 -8.11 25.44 -17.38
CA PHE A 94 -9.48 24.93 -17.28
C PHE A 94 -10.36 25.84 -16.42
N LEU A 95 -9.86 26.31 -15.28
CA LEU A 95 -10.57 27.26 -14.42
C LEU A 95 -10.88 28.59 -15.14
N ASN A 96 -9.95 29.07 -15.97
CA ASN A 96 -10.17 30.28 -16.77
C ASN A 96 -11.22 30.06 -17.88
N ILE A 97 -11.19 28.91 -18.56
CA ILE A 97 -12.17 28.55 -19.59
C ILE A 97 -13.56 28.34 -18.98
N PHE A 98 -13.63 27.65 -17.84
CA PHE A 98 -14.88 27.43 -17.09
C PHE A 98 -15.44 28.75 -16.55
N SER A 99 -14.58 29.65 -16.06
CA SER A 99 -14.98 31.02 -15.68
C SER A 99 -15.53 31.82 -16.87
N LEU A 100 -14.90 31.72 -18.05
CA LEU A 100 -15.40 32.38 -19.26
C LEU A 100 -16.75 31.82 -19.70
N PHE A 101 -16.91 30.49 -19.65
CA PHE A 101 -18.15 29.80 -19.98
C PHE A 101 -19.29 30.20 -19.04
N LEU A 102 -19.02 30.25 -17.73
CA LEU A 102 -20.00 30.75 -16.74
C LEU A 102 -20.35 32.21 -16.99
N LYS A 103 -19.37 33.08 -17.27
CA LYS A 103 -19.62 34.50 -17.60
C LYS A 103 -20.47 34.63 -18.88
N LEU A 104 -20.25 33.79 -19.88
CA LEU A 104 -21.04 33.77 -21.11
C LEU A 104 -22.49 33.34 -20.84
N LEU A 105 -22.68 32.29 -20.02
CA LEU A 105 -24.00 31.82 -19.57
C LEU A 105 -24.75 32.90 -18.76
N PHE A 106 -24.07 33.59 -17.85
CA PHE A 106 -24.64 34.70 -17.08
C PHE A 106 -25.00 35.90 -17.97
N SER A 107 -24.24 36.17 -19.03
CA SER A 107 -24.54 37.22 -19.99
C SER A 107 -25.75 36.91 -20.88
N LEU A 108 -26.02 35.63 -21.14
CA LEU A 108 -27.02 35.19 -22.12
C LEU A 108 -28.41 34.96 -21.51
N ASN A 109 -28.55 34.86 -20.18
CA ASN A 109 -29.85 34.54 -19.59
C ASN A 109 -30.09 35.25 -18.25
N LYS A 110 -30.84 36.35 -18.27
CA LYS A 110 -31.16 37.17 -17.08
C LYS A 110 -32.12 36.51 -16.07
N GLN A 111 -32.65 35.32 -16.34
CA GLN A 111 -33.70 34.69 -15.53
C GLN A 111 -33.36 33.35 -14.86
N LEU A 112 -32.14 32.83 -15.04
CA LEU A 112 -31.74 31.58 -14.37
C LEU A 112 -31.05 31.85 -13.02
N LYS A 113 -31.70 31.47 -11.92
CA LYS A 113 -31.09 31.41 -10.58
C LYS A 113 -30.20 30.17 -10.51
N PHE A 114 -28.89 30.34 -10.75
CA PHE A 114 -27.91 29.29 -10.49
C PHE A 114 -27.57 29.25 -8.99
N VAL A 115 -27.91 28.15 -8.32
CA VAL A 115 -27.38 27.83 -7.00
C VAL A 115 -26.12 27.00 -7.21
N VAL A 116 -24.96 27.63 -7.11
CA VAL A 116 -23.67 26.92 -7.18
C VAL A 116 -23.39 26.33 -5.81
N TYR A 117 -23.70 25.05 -5.61
CA TYR A 117 -23.17 24.29 -4.48
C TYR A 117 -21.70 23.98 -4.75
N VAL A 118 -20.79 24.82 -4.24
CA VAL A 118 -19.40 24.43 -4.04
C VAL A 118 -19.36 23.60 -2.76
N SER A 119 -19.79 22.35 -2.84
CA SER A 119 -19.45 21.38 -1.81
C SER A 119 -17.93 21.31 -1.78
N LYS A 120 -17.33 21.72 -0.65
CA LYS A 120 -15.94 21.43 -0.31
C LYS A 120 -15.81 19.91 -0.28
N PHE A 121 -15.61 19.30 -1.44
CA PHE A 121 -15.17 17.93 -1.51
C PHE A 121 -13.77 17.95 -0.89
N SER A 122 -13.68 17.49 0.36
CA SER A 122 -12.42 16.98 0.88
C SER A 122 -12.09 15.79 -0.01
N ILE A 123 -11.30 16.06 -1.05
CA ILE A 123 -10.78 15.04 -1.95
C ILE A 123 -9.80 14.25 -1.09
N LYS A 124 -10.29 13.21 -0.39
CA LYS A 124 -9.44 12.09 0.03
C LYS A 124 -8.96 11.43 -1.26
N MET A 125 -7.89 11.96 -1.84
CA MET A 125 -7.05 11.13 -2.69
C MET A 125 -6.52 10.02 -1.78
N PRO A 126 -6.66 8.73 -2.12
CA PRO A 126 -5.91 7.68 -1.46
C PRO A 126 -4.48 7.75 -2.02
N LYS A 127 -3.76 8.85 -1.74
CA LYS A 127 -2.30 8.83 -1.89
C LYS A 127 -1.82 7.81 -0.86
N VAL A 128 -1.12 6.80 -1.32
CA VAL A 128 -0.37 5.88 -0.47
C VAL A 128 0.61 6.74 0.31
N ARG A 129 0.21 7.19 1.50
CA ARG A 129 1.06 8.02 2.36
C ARG A 129 2.18 7.15 2.91
N GLN A 130 3.39 7.23 2.37
CA GLN A 130 4.56 6.58 2.97
C GLN A 130 5.23 7.56 3.92
N PHE A 131 5.46 7.13 5.16
CA PHE A 131 6.37 7.81 6.07
C PHE A 131 7.52 6.85 6.39
N SER A 132 8.75 7.28 6.13
CA SER A 132 9.92 6.51 6.55
C SER A 132 11.05 7.37 7.08
N VAL A 133 11.68 6.93 8.16
CA VAL A 133 12.92 7.51 8.68
C VAL A 133 14.01 6.46 8.66
N HIS A 134 15.16 6.81 8.10
CA HIS A 134 16.33 5.94 8.06
C HIS A 134 17.59 6.72 8.43
N GLU A 135 18.44 6.14 9.25
CA GLU A 135 19.72 6.72 9.66
C GLU A 135 20.88 5.81 9.24
N VAL A 136 21.92 6.44 8.70
CA VAL A 136 23.18 5.81 8.32
C VAL A 136 24.33 6.59 8.92
N GLU A 137 25.22 5.88 9.59
CA GLU A 137 26.50 6.41 10.05
C GLU A 137 27.60 5.83 9.16
N ASN A 138 28.35 6.68 8.46
CA ASN A 138 29.41 6.25 7.56
C ASN A 138 30.52 7.31 7.47
N ASN A 139 31.78 6.88 7.43
CA ASN A 139 32.96 7.73 7.22
C ASN A 139 33.01 8.98 8.12
N GLY A 140 32.66 8.84 9.41
CA GLY A 140 32.67 9.96 10.34
C GLY A 140 31.50 10.94 10.20
N LYS A 141 30.44 10.56 9.48
CA LYS A 141 29.26 11.39 9.20
C LYS A 141 27.98 10.65 9.55
N ILE A 142 27.02 11.34 10.15
CA ILE A 142 25.65 10.85 10.39
C ILE A 142 24.75 11.44 9.32
N SER A 143 23.93 10.59 8.69
CA SER A 143 22.95 10.98 7.68
C SER A 143 21.59 10.40 8.02
N ILE A 144 20.58 11.25 8.22
CA ILE A 144 19.19 10.86 8.45
C ILE A 144 18.38 11.26 7.22
N SER A 145 17.60 10.33 6.70
CA SER A 145 16.65 10.56 5.61
C SER A 145 15.23 10.42 6.14
N ILE A 146 14.43 11.46 5.97
CA ILE A 146 13.00 11.48 6.27
C ILE A 146 12.26 11.55 4.94
N VAL A 147 11.43 10.56 4.67
CA VAL A 147 10.60 10.48 3.47
C VAL A 147 9.14 10.57 3.88
N PHE A 148 8.43 11.51 3.29
CA PHE A 148 6.98 11.58 3.34
C PHE A 148 6.43 11.76 1.92
N ASP A 149 5.94 10.67 1.34
CA ASP A 149 5.56 10.58 -0.06
C ASP A 149 6.68 11.04 -1.02
N GLU A 150 6.43 12.11 -1.77
CA GLU A 150 7.35 12.71 -2.74
C GLU A 150 8.37 13.64 -2.08
N ILE A 151 8.18 13.96 -0.79
CA ILE A 151 9.05 14.85 -0.03
C ILE A 151 10.14 14.02 0.63
N VAL A 152 11.38 14.21 0.18
CA VAL A 152 12.57 13.68 0.83
C VAL A 152 13.37 14.81 1.45
N THR A 153 13.67 14.67 2.74
CA THR A 153 14.55 15.54 3.52
C THR A 153 15.76 14.75 3.97
N HIS A 154 16.95 15.20 3.58
CA HIS A 154 18.24 14.68 4.02
C HIS A 154 18.83 15.61 5.07
N ILE A 155 19.22 15.04 6.20
CA ILE A 155 19.79 15.76 7.34
C ILE A 155 21.14 15.15 7.62
N THR A 156 22.19 15.96 7.65
CA THR A 156 23.55 15.44 7.82
C THR A 156 24.40 16.27 8.76
N THR A 157 25.28 15.61 9.51
CA THR A 157 26.30 16.25 10.36
C THR A 157 27.56 15.39 10.41
N ASP A 158 28.71 16.03 10.58
CA ASP A 158 29.95 15.32 10.91
C ASP A 158 29.90 14.90 12.39
N ILE A 159 30.44 13.72 12.72
CA ILE A 159 30.46 13.21 14.09
C ILE A 159 31.26 14.16 14.98
N GLY A 160 30.63 14.62 16.08
CA GLY A 160 31.21 15.61 16.99
C GLY A 160 30.98 17.07 16.56
N SER A 161 30.38 17.30 15.38
CA SER A 161 29.93 18.63 14.95
C SER A 161 28.51 18.90 15.43
N ASN A 162 28.28 20.15 15.84
CA ASN A 162 26.94 20.66 16.11
C ASN A 162 26.30 21.31 14.88
N LEU A 163 27.01 21.42 13.75
CA LEU A 163 26.48 22.01 12.52
C LEU A 163 25.76 20.95 11.70
N VAL A 164 24.45 21.09 11.59
CA VAL A 164 23.57 20.18 10.87
C VAL A 164 23.14 20.82 9.55
N LYS A 165 23.35 20.12 8.44
CA LYS A 165 22.88 20.51 7.11
C LYS A 165 21.56 19.82 6.80
N ILE A 166 20.60 20.58 6.28
CA ILE A 166 19.27 20.11 5.92
C ILE A 166 19.05 20.42 4.45
N GLU A 167 18.90 19.38 3.65
CA GLU A 167 18.58 19.45 2.23
C GLU A 167 17.19 18.84 2.01
N ARG A 168 16.31 19.55 1.29
CA ARG A 168 14.96 19.07 1.00
C ARG A 168 14.70 19.15 -0.48
N SER A 169 14.05 18.12 -1.01
CA SER A 169 13.69 18.02 -2.42
C SER A 169 12.99 19.31 -2.89
N GLY A 170 13.60 20.01 -3.85
CA GLY A 170 13.07 21.25 -4.44
C GLY A 170 13.33 22.55 -3.66
N ASN A 171 14.08 22.51 -2.56
CA ASN A 171 14.43 23.69 -1.75
C ASN A 171 15.94 23.88 -1.65
N SER A 172 16.38 25.10 -1.30
CA SER A 172 17.78 25.39 -1.01
C SER A 172 18.23 24.73 0.29
N GLU A 173 19.50 24.30 0.35
CA GLU A 173 20.15 23.83 1.58
C GLU A 173 20.03 24.86 2.70
N LYS A 174 19.74 24.38 3.91
CA LYS A 174 19.75 25.16 5.14
C LYS A 174 20.75 24.55 6.12
N SER A 175 21.23 25.35 7.06
CA SER A 175 22.05 24.88 8.16
C SER A 175 21.46 25.32 9.49
N GLU A 176 21.48 24.41 10.46
CA GLU A 176 21.05 24.63 11.83
C GLU A 176 22.14 24.14 12.79
N THR A 177 22.15 24.66 14.01
CA THR A 177 23.10 24.23 15.04
C THR A 177 22.35 23.46 16.13
N GLY A 178 22.79 22.25 16.44
CA GLY A 178 22.21 21.44 17.51
C GLY A 178 22.42 19.94 17.33
N ASP A 179 21.69 19.17 18.13
CA ASP A 179 21.65 17.71 18.03
C ASP A 179 20.87 17.27 16.79
N ILE A 180 21.49 16.46 15.93
CA ILE A 180 20.89 16.01 14.67
C ILE A 180 19.60 15.21 14.90
N HIS A 181 19.55 14.39 15.95
CA HIS A 181 18.38 13.54 16.22
C HIS A 181 17.18 14.37 16.70
N GLN A 182 17.42 15.40 17.52
CA GLN A 182 16.38 16.34 17.94
C GLN A 182 15.90 17.21 16.77
N ILE A 183 16.82 17.70 15.93
CA ILE A 183 16.46 18.46 14.71
C ILE A 183 15.62 17.59 13.76
N ALA A 184 16.02 16.35 13.51
CA ALA A 184 15.26 15.42 12.69
C ALA A 184 13.86 15.12 13.28
N SER A 185 13.77 14.91 14.59
CA SER A 185 12.48 14.74 15.27
C SER A 185 11.58 15.98 15.15
N ASN A 186 12.18 17.18 15.22
CA ASN A 186 11.44 18.44 15.04
C ASN A 186 10.91 18.58 13.61
N ILE A 187 11.70 18.21 12.59
CA ILE A 187 11.27 18.21 11.18
C ILE A 187 10.11 17.23 10.97
N CYS A 188 10.10 16.07 11.64
CA CYS A 188 8.97 15.15 11.57
C CYS A 188 7.64 15.80 12.00
N ASN A 189 7.64 16.81 12.88
CA ASN A 189 6.41 17.51 13.28
C ASN A 189 5.70 18.20 12.11
N GLU A 190 6.39 18.51 11.01
CA GLU A 190 5.77 19.11 9.81
C GLU A 190 4.77 18.16 9.13
N PHE A 191 4.93 16.85 9.33
CA PHE A 191 4.07 15.82 8.74
C PHE A 191 2.97 15.34 9.69
N ILE A 192 2.85 15.99 10.86
CA ILE A 192 1.89 15.63 11.90
C ILE A 192 0.77 16.67 11.90
N GLU A 193 -0.44 16.25 11.51
CA GLU A 193 -1.62 17.09 11.46
C GLU A 193 -2.48 16.85 12.70
N ASN A 194 -2.69 17.87 13.54
CA ASN A 194 -3.48 17.77 14.78
C ASN A 194 -3.03 16.63 15.71
N GLY A 195 -1.73 16.37 15.77
CA GLY A 195 -1.14 15.31 16.57
C GLY A 195 -1.24 13.90 15.99
N ILE A 196 -1.75 13.77 14.76
CA ILE A 196 -1.93 12.49 14.08
C ILE A 196 -0.99 12.43 12.88
N LEU A 197 -0.28 11.31 12.77
CA LEU A 197 0.47 10.95 11.57
C LEU A 197 -0.29 9.84 10.84
N GLU A 198 -0.93 10.20 9.73
CA GLU A 198 -1.63 9.25 8.86
C GLU A 198 -0.72 8.79 7.73
N SER A 199 -0.45 7.49 7.66
CA SER A 199 0.33 6.87 6.59
C SER A 199 -0.26 5.51 6.22
N LYS A 200 -0.12 5.05 4.98
CA LYS A 200 -0.35 3.64 4.66
C LYS A 200 0.81 2.77 5.16
N LEU A 201 2.03 3.26 4.96
CA LEU A 201 3.27 2.59 5.31
C LEU A 201 4.05 3.48 6.28
N PHE A 202 4.30 2.99 7.49
CA PHE A 202 5.11 3.64 8.50
C PHE A 202 6.38 2.82 8.73
N GLN A 203 7.54 3.41 8.51
CA GLN A 203 8.83 2.73 8.67
C GLN A 203 9.82 3.58 9.46
N ILE A 204 10.50 2.97 10.43
CA ILE A 204 11.53 3.67 11.20
C ILE A 204 12.69 2.72 11.48
N ASP A 205 13.85 3.01 10.89
CA ASP A 205 14.97 2.07 10.87
C ASP A 205 16.31 2.70 11.24
N CYS A 206 17.09 1.97 12.03
CA CYS A 206 18.47 2.26 12.41
C CYS A 206 18.68 3.63 13.05
N THR A 207 17.62 4.25 13.56
CA THR A 207 17.64 5.65 13.96
C THR A 207 17.52 5.84 15.47
N LYS A 208 18.20 6.88 15.95
CA LYS A 208 18.16 7.28 17.36
C LYS A 208 17.14 8.39 17.63
N ILE A 209 16.38 8.85 16.63
CA ILE A 209 15.43 9.96 16.80
C ILE A 209 14.41 9.68 17.91
N PRO A 210 14.14 10.67 18.79
CA PRO A 210 13.04 10.57 19.74
C PRO A 210 11.69 10.67 19.02
N VAL A 211 10.65 10.15 19.66
CA VAL A 211 9.25 10.36 19.23
C VAL A 211 8.99 11.88 19.16
N PRO A 212 8.50 12.41 18.02
CA PRO A 212 8.21 13.83 17.88
C PRO A 212 7.23 14.31 18.95
N SER A 213 7.49 15.48 19.52
CA SER A 213 6.73 16.00 20.67
C SER A 213 5.24 16.17 20.39
N ASN A 214 4.88 16.49 19.14
CA ASN A 214 3.48 16.69 18.76
C ASN A 214 2.77 15.39 18.43
N LEU A 215 3.48 14.24 18.35
CA LEU A 215 2.90 12.98 17.96
C LEU A 215 2.06 12.36 19.08
N GLN A 216 0.75 12.35 18.89
CA GLN A 216 -0.20 11.67 19.77
C GLN A 216 -0.52 10.28 19.24
N LYS A 217 -0.76 10.14 17.93
CA LYS A 217 -1.22 8.90 17.30
C LYS A 217 -0.61 8.68 15.93
N ILE A 218 -0.39 7.42 15.60
CA ILE A 218 -0.01 6.92 14.27
C ILE A 218 -1.17 6.06 13.78
N HIS A 219 -1.69 6.40 12.61
CA HIS A 219 -2.66 5.57 11.88
C HIS A 219 -1.99 5.02 10.65
N CYS A 220 -1.84 3.69 10.58
CA CYS A 220 -1.31 3.03 9.40
C CYS A 220 -1.80 1.61 9.17
N ASN A 221 -1.69 1.16 7.91
CA ASN A 221 -1.97 -0.23 7.54
C ASN A 221 -0.75 -1.12 7.79
N GLN A 222 0.46 -0.58 7.63
CA GLN A 222 1.70 -1.32 7.80
C GLN A 222 2.66 -0.51 8.68
N PHE A 223 3.15 -1.14 9.74
CA PHE A 223 4.15 -0.59 10.64
C PHE A 223 5.39 -1.47 10.60
N SER A 224 6.54 -0.87 10.36
CA SER A 224 7.83 -1.56 10.45
C SER A 224 8.86 -0.75 11.22
N SER A 225 9.63 -1.44 12.06
CA SER A 225 10.81 -0.86 12.69
C SER A 225 11.96 -1.85 12.76
N ALA A 226 13.17 -1.35 12.54
CA ALA A 226 14.39 -2.14 12.65
C ALA A 226 15.49 -1.40 13.43
N PHE A 227 16.13 -2.10 14.37
CA PHE A 227 17.39 -1.69 15.02
C PHE A 227 17.35 -0.29 15.65
N LEU A 228 16.28 0.04 16.38
CA LEU A 228 16.18 1.32 17.10
C LEU A 228 16.98 1.33 18.39
N GLY A 229 17.27 0.15 18.96
CA GLY A 229 17.98 0.02 20.23
C GLY A 229 17.18 0.56 21.43
N ASP A 230 17.74 0.38 22.62
CA ASP A 230 17.29 0.97 23.90
C ASP A 230 15.77 0.90 24.17
N GLN A 231 15.10 -0.16 23.72
CA GLN A 231 13.64 -0.33 23.86
C GLN A 231 12.80 0.81 23.22
N LYS A 232 13.41 1.64 22.36
CA LYS A 232 12.75 2.82 21.77
C LYS A 232 11.52 2.45 20.94
N VAL A 233 11.51 1.26 20.34
CA VAL A 233 10.38 0.71 19.58
C VAL A 233 9.07 0.72 20.39
N ILE A 234 9.12 0.47 21.71
CA ILE A 234 7.93 0.47 22.57
C ILE A 234 7.25 1.85 22.53
N ARG A 235 8.03 2.93 22.62
CA ARG A 235 7.49 4.30 22.63
C ARG A 235 6.81 4.68 21.32
N TRP A 236 7.30 4.14 20.20
CA TRP A 236 6.67 4.33 18.89
C TRP A 236 5.42 3.47 18.74
N LEU A 237 5.46 2.22 19.20
CA LEU A 237 4.30 1.32 19.20
C LEU A 237 3.16 1.83 20.09
N GLU A 238 3.45 2.46 21.23
CA GLU A 238 2.45 3.11 22.08
C GLU A 238 1.64 4.18 21.35
N LYS A 239 2.18 4.77 20.28
CA LYS A 239 1.48 5.75 19.43
C LYS A 239 0.62 5.09 18.36
N LEU A 240 0.82 3.80 18.08
CA LEU A 240 0.05 3.06 17.08
C LEU A 240 -1.38 2.88 17.55
N ASP A 241 -2.34 3.43 16.80
CA ASP A 241 -3.75 3.44 17.16
C ASP A 241 -4.59 2.65 16.14
N GLY A 242 -5.48 1.80 16.65
CA GLY A 242 -6.34 0.95 15.84
C GLY A 242 -5.71 -0.36 15.35
N THR A 243 -6.34 -0.95 14.34
CA THR A 243 -5.91 -2.20 13.71
C THR A 243 -4.87 -1.97 12.63
N VAL A 244 -3.89 -2.88 12.54
CA VAL A 244 -2.83 -2.83 11.53
C VAL A 244 -2.86 -4.14 10.73
N GLU A 245 -2.62 -4.08 9.42
CA GLU A 245 -2.52 -5.29 8.61
C GLU A 245 -1.20 -6.00 8.86
N ILE A 246 -0.11 -5.25 8.85
CA ILE A 246 1.26 -5.78 8.90
C ILE A 246 2.05 -5.07 10.00
N LEU A 247 2.60 -5.85 10.93
CA LEU A 247 3.51 -5.36 11.97
C LEU A 247 4.86 -6.10 11.86
N LYS A 248 5.93 -5.35 11.63
CA LYS A 248 7.29 -5.89 11.50
C LYS A 248 8.26 -5.21 12.46
N LEU A 249 8.76 -5.96 13.44
CA LEU A 249 9.66 -5.48 14.47
C LEU A 249 10.92 -6.33 14.43
N THR A 250 12.08 -5.70 14.26
CA THR A 250 13.37 -6.39 14.25
C THR A 250 14.35 -5.65 15.15
N GLU A 251 14.82 -6.31 16.19
CA GLU A 251 15.83 -5.76 17.09
C GLU A 251 16.98 -6.76 17.30
N ASN A 252 18.17 -6.21 17.55
CA ASN A 252 19.35 -7.02 17.90
C ASN A 252 19.24 -7.61 19.33
N GLY A 253 18.48 -6.93 20.19
CA GLY A 253 18.21 -7.36 21.57
C GLY A 253 16.74 -7.71 21.77
N VAL A 254 16.42 -8.17 22.99
CA VAL A 254 15.05 -8.48 23.39
C VAL A 254 14.28 -7.20 23.70
N ILE A 255 13.17 -6.98 22.99
CA ILE A 255 12.17 -5.95 23.30
C ILE A 255 11.33 -6.45 24.49
N LYS A 256 11.53 -5.83 25.65
CA LYS A 256 10.87 -6.17 26.91
C LYS A 256 9.45 -5.59 26.96
N GLY A 257 8.51 -6.40 27.41
CA GLY A 257 7.11 -6.01 27.55
C GLY A 257 6.33 -6.02 26.24
N LEU A 258 6.95 -6.42 25.12
CA LEU A 258 6.30 -6.46 23.82
C LEU A 258 5.12 -7.44 23.83
N GLY A 259 5.28 -8.61 24.46
CA GLY A 259 4.24 -9.63 24.53
C GLY A 259 2.95 -9.19 25.24
N LYS A 260 2.99 -8.10 26.02
CA LYS A 260 1.84 -7.54 26.73
C LYS A 260 1.16 -6.39 26.00
N MET A 261 1.71 -5.95 24.87
CA MET A 261 1.17 -4.82 24.12
C MET A 261 -0.10 -5.21 23.36
N GLU A 262 -1.17 -4.44 23.57
CA GLU A 262 -2.43 -4.60 22.82
C GLU A 262 -2.23 -4.42 21.31
N GLN A 263 -1.22 -3.65 20.90
CA GLN A 263 -0.82 -3.46 19.50
C GLN A 263 -0.56 -4.78 18.77
N LEU A 264 -0.01 -5.80 19.45
CA LEU A 264 0.20 -7.12 18.84
C LEU A 264 -1.12 -7.83 18.52
N LYS A 265 -2.14 -7.67 19.36
CA LYS A 265 -3.46 -8.29 19.18
C LYS A 265 -4.25 -7.64 18.06
N ASN A 266 -3.94 -6.39 17.75
CA ASN A 266 -4.57 -5.59 16.72
C ASN A 266 -4.02 -5.84 15.30
N VAL A 267 -3.04 -6.74 15.16
CA VAL A 267 -2.48 -7.13 13.86
C VAL A 267 -3.41 -8.11 13.15
N THR A 268 -3.78 -7.85 11.91
CA THR A 268 -4.84 -8.61 11.22
C THR A 268 -4.34 -9.58 10.15
N LYS A 269 -3.08 -9.47 9.70
CA LYS A 269 -2.57 -10.28 8.59
C LYS A 269 -1.17 -10.84 8.82
N GLU A 270 -0.17 -10.01 9.09
CA GLU A 270 1.23 -10.44 9.18
C GLU A 270 1.89 -9.88 10.44
N LEU A 271 2.37 -10.78 11.31
CA LEU A 271 3.15 -10.42 12.49
C LEU A 271 4.57 -10.97 12.37
N ILE A 272 5.54 -10.07 12.31
CA ILE A 272 6.97 -10.37 12.38
C ILE A 272 7.53 -9.67 13.61
N ALA A 273 7.99 -10.42 14.60
CA ALA A 273 8.64 -9.89 15.80
C ALA A 273 9.92 -10.68 16.08
N VAL A 274 11.06 -10.10 15.70
CA VAL A 274 12.38 -10.68 15.89
C VAL A 274 13.09 -9.96 17.03
N GLY A 275 13.46 -10.70 18.08
CA GLY A 275 14.02 -10.12 19.30
C GLY A 275 12.90 -9.68 20.25
N CYS A 276 11.92 -10.55 20.51
CA CYS A 276 10.80 -10.26 21.39
C CYS A 276 10.85 -11.09 22.68
N ASP A 277 10.03 -10.70 23.66
CA ASP A 277 9.92 -11.39 24.94
C ASP A 277 8.60 -12.14 25.12
N ILE A 278 7.92 -12.45 24.02
CA ILE A 278 6.62 -13.15 23.97
C ILE A 278 6.77 -14.54 24.62
N SER A 279 5.97 -14.84 25.64
CA SER A 279 5.83 -16.17 26.25
C SER A 279 4.80 -17.05 25.53
N ASP A 280 4.70 -18.32 25.94
CA ASP A 280 3.68 -19.24 25.44
C ASP A 280 2.26 -18.71 25.69
N GLU A 281 1.98 -18.17 26.88
CA GLU A 281 0.67 -17.61 27.24
C GLU A 281 0.36 -16.35 26.43
N GLU A 282 1.35 -15.50 26.21
CA GLU A 282 1.20 -14.28 25.40
C GLU A 282 0.95 -14.64 23.94
N LEU A 283 1.61 -15.67 23.41
CA LEU A 283 1.37 -16.21 22.06
C LEU A 283 -0.06 -16.74 21.90
N GLU A 284 -0.61 -17.43 22.91
CA GLU A 284 -2.00 -17.92 22.90
C GLU A 284 -3.05 -16.80 22.86
N ASN A 285 -2.69 -15.64 23.41
CA ASN A 285 -3.55 -14.45 23.43
C ASN A 285 -3.50 -13.63 22.12
N LEU A 286 -2.57 -13.96 21.21
CA LEU A 286 -2.55 -13.37 19.88
C LEU A 286 -3.67 -13.92 19.01
N ARG A 287 -3.97 -13.22 17.93
CA ARG A 287 -4.83 -13.77 16.89
C ARG A 287 -4.23 -15.07 16.36
N LYS A 288 -5.11 -16.01 16.03
CA LYS A 288 -4.69 -17.30 15.50
C LYS A 288 -4.52 -17.23 13.99
N ASP A 289 -5.33 -16.40 13.31
CA ASP A 289 -5.53 -16.38 11.86
C ASP A 289 -4.51 -15.56 11.03
N TYR A 290 -3.25 -15.52 11.48
CA TYR A 290 -2.20 -14.82 10.73
C TYR A 290 -1.86 -15.52 9.42
N CYS A 291 -1.76 -14.76 8.33
CA CYS A 291 -1.17 -15.24 7.08
C CYS A 291 0.32 -15.50 7.27
N SER A 292 1.03 -14.61 7.97
CA SER A 292 2.44 -14.81 8.29
C SER A 292 2.69 -14.56 9.78
N LEU A 293 3.28 -15.54 10.43
CA LEU A 293 3.71 -15.47 11.83
C LEU A 293 5.19 -15.80 11.91
N VAL A 294 6.00 -14.77 12.18
CA VAL A 294 7.45 -14.90 12.34
C VAL A 294 7.84 -14.38 13.72
N LEU A 295 8.26 -15.26 14.61
CA LEU A 295 8.59 -14.91 15.99
C LEU A 295 9.99 -15.40 16.36
N ASN A 296 10.72 -14.59 17.12
CA ASN A 296 11.97 -15.00 17.76
C ASN A 296 11.97 -14.54 19.22
N SER A 297 11.70 -15.49 20.13
CA SER A 297 11.66 -15.26 21.58
C SER A 297 12.27 -16.44 22.33
N GLU A 298 13.14 -16.13 23.30
CA GLU A 298 13.70 -17.13 24.21
C GLU A 298 12.70 -17.62 25.26
N LYS A 299 11.56 -16.94 25.44
CA LYS A 299 10.51 -17.34 26.38
C LYS A 299 9.51 -18.34 25.79
N LEU A 300 9.55 -18.55 24.48
CA LEU A 300 8.75 -19.57 23.83
C LEU A 300 9.36 -20.95 24.07
N THR A 301 8.50 -21.91 24.36
CA THR A 301 8.86 -23.32 24.51
C THR A 301 8.34 -24.16 23.36
N GLU A 302 8.83 -25.39 23.24
CA GLU A 302 8.32 -26.38 22.28
C GLU A 302 6.81 -26.60 22.39
N LYS A 303 6.22 -26.46 23.59
CA LYS A 303 4.77 -26.64 23.81
C LYS A 303 3.97 -25.48 23.23
N GLY A 304 4.41 -24.24 23.46
CA GLY A 304 3.81 -23.04 22.85
C GLY A 304 3.90 -23.10 21.32
N VAL A 305 5.07 -23.43 20.79
CA VAL A 305 5.28 -23.57 19.34
C VAL A 305 4.40 -24.66 18.74
N LYS A 306 4.29 -25.82 19.39
CA LYS A 306 3.41 -26.91 18.92
C LYS A 306 1.95 -26.45 18.82
N ARG A 307 1.41 -25.79 19.85
CA ARG A 307 0.03 -25.27 19.84
C ARG A 307 -0.18 -24.23 18.73
N ALA A 308 0.77 -23.31 18.55
CA ALA A 308 0.70 -22.32 17.48
C ALA A 308 0.75 -22.96 16.08
N LEU A 309 1.57 -24.01 15.93
CA LEU A 309 1.67 -24.79 14.70
C LEU A 309 0.36 -25.50 14.37
N GLU A 310 -0.29 -26.16 15.33
CA GLU A 310 -1.60 -26.81 15.13
C GLU A 310 -2.64 -25.80 14.64
N ASN A 311 -2.73 -24.63 15.28
CA ASN A 311 -3.64 -23.56 14.85
C ASN A 311 -3.32 -23.03 13.43
N TYR A 312 -2.03 -22.98 13.06
CA TYR A 312 -1.61 -22.52 11.73
C TYR A 312 -1.99 -23.53 10.64
N LEU A 313 -1.81 -24.83 10.88
CA LEU A 313 -2.14 -25.89 9.91
C LEU A 313 -3.66 -26.03 9.66
N GLU A 314 -4.50 -25.64 10.61
CA GLU A 314 -5.97 -25.66 10.47
C GLU A 314 -6.52 -24.54 9.57
N GLN A 315 -5.72 -23.53 9.24
CA GLN A 315 -6.22 -22.34 8.53
C GLN A 315 -6.37 -22.53 7.02
N PRO A 316 -7.25 -21.72 6.38
CA PRO A 316 -7.32 -21.65 4.94
C PRO A 316 -5.98 -21.19 4.34
N GLN A 317 -5.47 -21.98 3.41
CA GLN A 317 -4.17 -21.77 2.79
C GLN A 317 -4.22 -20.60 1.80
N LYS A 318 -3.23 -19.70 1.87
CA LYS A 318 -3.01 -18.65 0.87
C LYS A 318 -1.54 -18.66 0.45
N SER A 319 -1.29 -18.55 -0.86
CA SER A 319 0.07 -18.49 -1.38
C SER A 319 0.87 -17.40 -0.67
N GLY A 320 2.07 -17.74 -0.20
CA GLY A 320 2.96 -16.82 0.49
C GLY A 320 2.83 -16.78 2.02
N ASN A 321 1.93 -17.56 2.64
CA ASN A 321 1.91 -17.66 4.10
C ASN A 321 3.20 -18.30 4.64
N VAL A 322 3.69 -17.76 5.75
CA VAL A 322 4.92 -18.21 6.40
C VAL A 322 4.67 -18.41 7.89
N PHE A 323 5.06 -19.58 8.39
CA PHE A 323 5.22 -19.82 9.82
C PHE A 323 6.70 -19.99 10.11
N ASP A 324 7.30 -19.14 10.93
CA ASP A 324 8.70 -19.24 11.34
C ASP A 324 8.83 -18.84 12.81
N ILE A 325 8.93 -19.83 13.69
CA ILE A 325 9.08 -19.58 15.13
C ILE A 325 10.43 -20.09 15.59
N ARG A 326 11.18 -19.20 16.25
CA ARG A 326 12.40 -19.50 16.99
C ARG A 326 12.12 -19.48 18.48
N PHE A 327 12.50 -20.55 19.16
CA PHE A 327 12.14 -20.83 20.55
C PHE A 327 13.27 -21.52 21.29
N LYS A 328 13.20 -21.53 22.63
CA LYS A 328 14.17 -22.20 23.49
C LYS A 328 13.50 -23.45 24.07
N ALA A 329 14.07 -24.61 23.79
CA ALA A 329 13.51 -25.86 24.32
C ALA A 329 13.65 -25.89 25.85
N SER A 330 12.62 -26.40 26.53
CA SER A 330 12.58 -26.50 27.99
C SER A 330 13.54 -27.56 28.54
N SER A 331 13.88 -28.56 27.71
CA SER A 331 14.74 -29.69 28.05
C SER A 331 16.05 -29.65 27.25
N ALA A 332 17.17 -29.91 27.91
CA ALA A 332 18.48 -30.06 27.25
C ALA A 332 18.54 -31.30 26.32
N ASN A 333 17.67 -32.28 26.56
CA ASN A 333 17.57 -33.51 25.78
C ASN A 333 16.42 -33.45 24.75
N PHE A 334 15.92 -32.26 24.44
CA PHE A 334 14.83 -32.09 23.49
C PHE A 334 15.19 -32.64 22.11
N ASP A 335 14.38 -33.56 21.60
CA ASP A 335 14.48 -34.04 20.23
C ASP A 335 13.51 -33.28 19.32
N LYS A 336 13.95 -32.92 18.12
CA LYS A 336 13.12 -32.16 17.16
C LYS A 336 11.81 -32.87 16.82
N ASN A 337 11.77 -34.21 16.89
CA ASN A 337 10.54 -34.97 16.63
C ASN A 337 9.51 -34.79 17.75
N ASP A 338 9.93 -34.41 18.96
CA ASP A 338 9.02 -34.14 20.07
C ASP A 338 8.10 -32.95 19.77
N LEU A 339 8.55 -31.98 18.96
CA LEU A 339 7.70 -30.87 18.48
C LEU A 339 6.48 -31.38 17.71
N PHE A 340 6.68 -32.46 16.95
CA PHE A 340 5.69 -32.99 16.02
C PHE A 340 4.92 -34.19 16.58
N LYS A 341 5.42 -34.77 17.67
CA LYS A 341 4.83 -35.95 18.30
C LYS A 341 3.41 -35.67 18.77
N GLY A 342 2.45 -36.42 18.24
CA GLY A 342 1.04 -36.24 18.57
C GLY A 342 0.47 -34.91 18.09
N LEU A 343 0.99 -34.35 16.99
CA LEU A 343 0.24 -33.36 16.20
C LEU A 343 -0.97 -34.07 15.61
N MET A 344 -2.17 -33.58 15.94
CA MET A 344 -3.40 -34.20 15.43
C MET A 344 -3.49 -34.04 13.92
N LYS A 345 -3.84 -35.12 13.21
CA LYS A 345 -4.10 -35.14 11.75
C LYS A 345 -2.90 -34.78 10.86
N ALA A 346 -1.69 -34.72 11.43
CA ALA A 346 -0.46 -34.43 10.71
C ALA A 346 0.41 -35.68 10.60
N GLU A 347 0.87 -35.99 9.38
CA GLU A 347 1.93 -36.95 9.12
C GLU A 347 3.18 -36.22 8.67
N ILE A 348 4.34 -36.61 9.20
CA ILE A 348 5.62 -35.95 8.89
C ILE A 348 6.59 -36.94 8.27
N THR A 349 7.14 -36.54 7.13
CA THR A 349 8.17 -37.30 6.43
C THR A 349 9.43 -36.45 6.30
N TRP A 350 10.51 -36.86 6.97
CA TRP A 350 11.80 -36.20 6.84
C TRP A 350 12.44 -36.55 5.50
N LYS A 351 12.75 -35.53 4.68
CA LYS A 351 13.50 -35.69 3.43
C LYS A 351 15.02 -35.64 3.69
N GLN A 352 15.43 -34.79 4.61
CA GLN A 352 16.82 -34.55 5.01
C GLN A 352 16.86 -34.27 6.51
N TYR A 353 18.06 -34.18 7.10
CA TYR A 353 18.21 -33.89 8.53
C TYR A 353 17.52 -32.57 8.96
N PHE A 354 17.42 -31.58 8.09
CA PHE A 354 16.84 -30.28 8.41
C PHE A 354 15.56 -29.96 7.60
N SER A 355 15.10 -30.84 6.69
CA SER A 355 13.91 -30.59 5.86
C SER A 355 12.92 -31.73 5.94
N PHE A 356 11.64 -31.40 6.01
CA PHE A 356 10.54 -32.35 6.14
C PHE A 356 9.34 -31.91 5.30
N LYS A 357 8.44 -32.86 5.05
CA LYS A 357 7.09 -32.61 4.56
C LYS A 357 6.08 -32.85 5.66
N ILE A 358 5.04 -32.03 5.72
CA ILE A 358 3.84 -32.28 6.53
C ILE A 358 2.68 -32.58 5.58
N SER A 359 1.97 -33.67 5.82
CA SER A 359 0.66 -33.94 5.25
C SER A 359 -0.39 -33.75 6.35
N TYR A 360 -1.25 -32.74 6.22
CA TYR A 360 -2.26 -32.40 7.21
C TYR A 360 -3.67 -32.69 6.70
N SER A 361 -4.44 -33.50 7.41
CA SER A 361 -5.83 -33.81 7.08
C SER A 361 -6.78 -32.81 7.71
N LEU A 362 -7.44 -31.99 6.90
CA LEU A 362 -8.48 -31.07 7.35
C LEU A 362 -9.74 -31.82 7.78
N ASN A 363 -10.59 -31.16 8.58
CA ASN A 363 -11.92 -31.68 8.94
C ASN A 363 -12.82 -31.94 7.72
N SER A 364 -12.55 -31.27 6.59
CA SER A 364 -13.24 -31.49 5.32
C SER A 364 -12.81 -32.80 4.62
N GLY A 365 -11.80 -33.51 5.12
CA GLY A 365 -11.18 -34.66 4.48
C GLY A 365 -10.13 -34.31 3.44
N ALA A 366 -9.96 -33.02 3.11
CA ALA A 366 -8.89 -32.58 2.21
C ALA A 366 -7.52 -32.70 2.90
N ILE A 367 -6.52 -33.16 2.15
CA ILE A 367 -5.14 -33.26 2.62
C ILE A 367 -4.35 -32.08 2.07
N LEU A 368 -3.65 -31.38 2.95
CA LEU A 368 -2.75 -30.28 2.61
C LEU A 368 -1.30 -30.72 2.80
N GLU A 369 -0.45 -30.43 1.82
CA GLU A 369 0.98 -30.69 1.90
C GLU A 369 1.77 -29.40 2.14
N TYR A 370 2.77 -29.49 3.01
CA TYR A 370 3.66 -28.38 3.34
C TYR A 370 5.11 -28.82 3.27
N ASP A 371 5.98 -27.92 2.82
CA ASP A 371 7.42 -28.08 3.00
C ASP A 371 7.85 -27.30 4.25
N GLY A 372 8.65 -27.96 5.07
CA GLY A 372 9.14 -27.40 6.32
C GLY A 372 10.63 -27.62 6.53
N PHE A 373 11.19 -26.77 7.36
CA PHE A 373 12.59 -26.76 7.73
C PHE A 373 12.71 -26.65 9.25
N TYR A 374 13.69 -27.36 9.79
CA TYR A 374 14.03 -27.31 11.20
C TYR A 374 15.52 -27.06 11.35
N PHE A 375 15.87 -26.09 12.20
CA PHE A 375 17.26 -25.73 12.48
C PHE A 375 17.52 -25.71 13.97
N ASN A 376 18.65 -26.30 14.37
CA ASN A 376 19.26 -26.07 15.67
C ASN A 376 20.30 -24.95 15.51
N LEU A 377 20.09 -23.83 16.18
CA LEU A 377 20.90 -22.62 16.03
C LEU A 377 22.02 -22.59 17.08
N LYS A 378 23.16 -21.99 16.72
CA LYS A 378 24.36 -21.95 17.56
C LYS A 378 24.16 -21.29 18.93
N ASN A 379 23.14 -20.45 19.07
CA ASN A 379 22.78 -19.78 20.33
C ASN A 379 21.87 -20.63 21.23
N GLY A 380 21.65 -21.90 20.92
CA GLY A 380 20.78 -22.81 21.68
C GLY A 380 19.29 -22.62 21.39
N LEU A 381 18.93 -21.82 20.39
CA LEU A 381 17.56 -21.72 19.90
C LEU A 381 17.26 -22.79 18.86
N HIS A 382 16.02 -23.21 18.82
CA HIS A 382 15.46 -24.05 17.78
C HIS A 382 14.59 -23.20 16.87
N SER A 383 14.55 -23.51 15.58
CA SER A 383 13.71 -22.84 14.59
C SER A 383 12.91 -23.88 13.84
N VAL A 384 11.60 -23.68 13.77
CA VAL A 384 10.70 -24.40 12.86
C VAL A 384 10.15 -23.41 11.86
N LYS A 385 10.30 -23.74 10.58
CA LYS A 385 9.82 -22.93 9.48
C LYS A 385 8.96 -23.77 8.55
N ILE A 386 7.76 -23.29 8.23
CA ILE A 386 6.86 -23.92 7.27
C ILE A 386 6.48 -22.87 6.25
N MET A 387 6.60 -23.24 4.98
CA MET A 387 6.20 -22.41 3.87
C MET A 387 5.16 -23.18 3.07
N ILE A 388 4.06 -22.52 2.73
CA ILE A 388 3.18 -23.06 1.70
C ILE A 388 3.95 -22.91 0.38
N PRO A 389 4.14 -23.99 -0.38
CA PRO A 389 4.74 -23.90 -1.70
C PRO A 389 4.02 -22.80 -2.48
N MET A 390 4.75 -21.76 -2.89
CA MET A 390 4.21 -20.91 -3.94
C MET A 390 4.04 -21.80 -5.18
N ASP A 391 3.04 -21.51 -6.02
CA ASP A 391 2.98 -22.02 -7.41
C ASP A 391 4.17 -21.46 -8.21
N TRP A 392 5.39 -21.67 -7.73
CA TRP A 392 6.62 -21.30 -8.38
C TRP A 392 6.96 -22.42 -9.33
N LYS A 393 6.37 -22.35 -10.52
CA LYS A 393 6.93 -23.04 -11.67
C LYS A 393 8.16 -22.23 -12.09
N PRO A 394 9.39 -22.77 -12.02
CA PRO A 394 10.50 -22.14 -12.72
C PRO A 394 10.06 -21.97 -14.17
N ARG A 395 10.07 -20.73 -14.68
CA ARG A 395 10.01 -20.55 -16.13
C ARG A 395 11.29 -21.19 -16.65
N LEU A 396 11.18 -22.39 -17.19
CA LEU A 396 12.15 -22.89 -18.14
C LEU A 396 12.29 -21.78 -19.18
N ARG A 397 13.45 -21.13 -19.25
CA ARG A 397 13.78 -20.35 -20.43
C ARG A 397 13.64 -21.33 -21.57
N ASP A 398 12.72 -21.03 -22.49
CA ASP A 398 12.58 -21.79 -23.72
C ASP A 398 13.95 -21.89 -24.38
N GLY A 399 14.59 -23.03 -24.18
CA GLY A 399 15.74 -23.47 -24.96
C GLY A 399 15.20 -23.85 -26.32
N ASN A 400 14.96 -22.84 -27.15
CA ASN A 400 14.74 -22.96 -28.58
C ASN A 400 15.11 -21.61 -29.22
N THR A 401 16.39 -21.45 -29.49
CA THR A 401 16.82 -20.76 -30.71
C THR A 401 17.79 -21.71 -31.41
N LEU A 402 17.47 -21.94 -32.68
CA LEU A 402 18.07 -22.86 -33.64
C LEU A 402 19.60 -22.79 -33.71
#